data_AF-A0A6A4ZCJ4-F1
#
_entry.id   AF-A0A6A4ZCJ4-F1
#
_cell.length_a   1.000
_cell.length_b   1.000
_cell.length_c   1.000
_cell.angle_alpha   90.00
_cell.angle_beta   90.00
_cell.angle_gamma   90.00
#
_symmetry.space_group_name_H-M   'P 1'
#
loop_
_entity.id
_entity.type
_entity.pdbx_description
1 polymer ?
#
loop_
_entity_poly.entity_id
_entity_poly.type
_entity_poly.pdbx_seq_one_letter_code
_entity_poly.pdbx_strand_id
1 'polypeptide(L)'
;MLTAAHKAARLKWAATYVTMDEGWKRVVFSDEKQFNLDGPDGYQKYWHDKRQPKQQRMNRQQGGGSVMIWAAFSWLRKSRIALLQGRQDSETYVYTLSEFLFPFAHLHHGTDFVVQQDNASIHSSHTTKAFLEEHDVSVLPWPAFSPDLNPIENVWACLSRKVYDNGRHQFSSRRDLMRQITLSWNEIEQSYLEKLVTSMTSRCLAVHACHGDKTTY
;
A
#
# COMPACT_ATOMS: atom_id res chain seq x y z
N MET A 1 -2.03 15.15 -13.44
CA MET A 1 -1.48 16.42 -12.90
C MET A 1 -2.40 16.88 -11.78
N LEU A 2 -1.89 17.44 -10.68
CA LEU A 2 -2.73 17.90 -9.57
C LEU A 2 -3.42 19.23 -9.92
N THR A 3 -4.72 19.35 -9.65
CA THR A 3 -5.47 20.61 -9.82
C THR A 3 -5.17 21.56 -8.66
N ALA A 4 -5.51 22.85 -8.80
CA ALA A 4 -5.37 23.82 -7.71
C ALA A 4 -6.15 23.39 -6.45
N ALA A 5 -7.35 22.82 -6.63
CA ALA A 5 -8.14 22.28 -5.53
C ALA A 5 -7.44 21.12 -4.82
N HIS A 6 -6.81 20.20 -5.56
CA HIS A 6 -6.04 19.11 -4.95
C HIS A 6 -4.86 19.64 -4.14
N LYS A 7 -4.11 20.61 -4.67
CA LYS A 7 -2.96 21.21 -3.96
C LYS A 7 -3.41 21.92 -2.67
N ALA A 8 -4.50 22.68 -2.73
CA ALA A 8 -5.08 23.34 -1.55
C ALA A 8 -5.55 22.33 -0.49
N ALA A 9 -6.21 21.25 -0.90
CA ALA A 9 -6.63 20.18 0.01
C ALA A 9 -5.43 19.49 0.68
N ARG A 10 -4.37 19.20 -0.09
CA ARG A 10 -3.11 18.65 0.43
C ARG A 10 -2.43 19.57 1.43
N LEU A 11 -2.35 20.88 1.15
CA LEU A 11 -1.80 21.87 2.08
C LEU A 11 -2.60 21.95 3.37
N LYS A 12 -3.94 22.00 3.27
CA LYS A 12 -4.81 22.03 4.45
C LYS A 12 -4.64 20.78 5.29
N TRP A 13 -4.59 19.61 4.64
CA TRP A 13 -4.37 18.33 5.31
C TRP A 13 -3.01 18.31 6.02
N ALA A 14 -1.94 18.65 5.31
CA ALA A 14 -0.59 18.67 5.88
C ALA A 14 -0.48 19.66 7.05
N ALA A 15 -1.09 20.84 6.97
CA ALA A 15 -1.12 21.80 8.08
C ALA A 15 -1.86 21.25 9.31
N THR A 16 -2.91 20.46 9.10
CA THR A 16 -3.71 19.88 10.19
C THR A 16 -2.94 18.80 10.93
N TYR A 17 -2.18 17.96 10.22
CA TYR A 17 -1.56 16.75 10.79
C TYR A 17 -0.05 16.85 11.00
N VAL A 18 0.60 17.96 10.64
CA VAL A 18 2.06 18.13 10.85
C VAL A 18 2.46 18.02 12.33
N THR A 19 1.59 18.41 13.25
CA THR A 19 1.83 18.34 14.70
C THR A 19 1.34 17.05 15.35
N MET A 20 0.85 16.08 14.56
CA MET A 20 0.30 14.84 15.09
C MET A 20 1.37 13.94 15.72
N ASP A 21 2.62 14.01 15.25
CA ASP A 21 3.81 13.35 15.81
C ASP A 21 3.57 11.92 16.34
N GLU A 22 3.64 11.70 17.64
CA GLU A 22 3.37 10.39 18.29
C GLU A 22 1.99 9.79 17.93
N GLY A 23 1.01 10.64 17.61
CA GLY A 23 -0.31 10.21 17.14
C GLY A 23 -0.27 9.42 15.82
N TRP A 24 0.79 9.53 15.02
CA TRP A 24 0.97 8.68 13.84
C TRP A 24 1.12 7.20 14.19
N LYS A 25 1.57 6.86 15.41
CA LYS A 25 1.81 5.48 15.82
C LYS A 25 0.54 4.64 15.94
N ARG A 26 -0.61 5.26 16.20
CA ARG A 26 -1.93 4.60 16.22
C ARG A 26 -2.62 4.52 14.85
N VAL A 27 -2.02 5.10 13.80
CA VAL A 27 -2.58 5.04 12.45
C VAL A 27 -2.24 3.69 11.82
N VAL A 28 -3.27 3.03 11.28
CA VAL A 28 -3.16 1.82 10.48
C VAL A 28 -3.29 2.20 9.02
N PHE A 29 -2.18 2.13 8.28
CA PHE A 29 -2.13 2.38 6.85
C PHE A 29 -2.46 1.10 6.09
N SER A 30 -3.31 1.19 5.08
CA SER A 30 -3.74 0.04 4.28
C SER A 30 -3.96 0.43 2.83
N ASP A 31 -3.79 -0.54 1.93
CA ASP A 31 -3.94 -0.34 0.49
C ASP A 31 -3.93 -1.67 -0.27
N GLU A 32 -4.32 -1.63 -1.54
CA GLU A 32 -4.24 -2.75 -2.48
C GLU A 32 -3.00 -2.66 -3.38
N LYS A 33 -2.40 -3.81 -3.70
CA LYS A 33 -1.33 -3.88 -4.69
C LYS A 33 -1.50 -5.05 -5.65
N GLN A 34 -1.41 -4.77 -6.95
CA GLN A 34 -1.29 -5.79 -7.98
C GLN A 34 0.17 -6.13 -8.28
N PHE A 35 0.46 -7.43 -8.35
CA PHE A 35 1.72 -8.02 -8.79
C PHE A 35 1.49 -8.84 -10.05
N ASN A 36 2.34 -8.66 -11.06
CA ASN A 36 2.22 -9.36 -12.33
C ASN A 36 3.20 -10.54 -12.39
N LEU A 37 2.80 -11.62 -13.06
CA LEU A 37 3.67 -12.79 -13.24
C LEU A 37 4.86 -12.49 -14.16
N ASP A 38 4.81 -11.43 -14.96
CA ASP A 38 5.84 -11.04 -15.93
C ASP A 38 6.81 -9.94 -15.44
N GLY A 39 6.79 -9.66 -14.14
CA GLY A 39 7.62 -8.62 -13.52
C GLY A 39 6.87 -7.29 -13.32
N PRO A 40 7.52 -6.29 -12.70
CA PRO A 40 6.92 -4.99 -12.44
C PRO A 40 6.61 -4.25 -13.75
N ASP A 41 5.56 -3.43 -13.73
CA ASP A 41 5.20 -2.55 -14.85
C ASP A 41 6.40 -1.64 -15.19
N GLY A 42 6.96 -1.79 -16.40
CA GLY A 42 8.11 -1.03 -16.88
C GLY A 42 9.44 -1.80 -16.97
N TYR A 43 9.57 -2.98 -16.36
CA TYR A 43 10.78 -3.82 -16.44
C TYR A 43 10.87 -4.64 -17.76
N GLN A 44 10.36 -4.11 -18.88
CA GLN A 44 10.47 -4.79 -20.17
C GLN A 44 11.92 -4.81 -20.71
N LYS A 45 12.82 -3.96 -20.21
CA LYS A 45 14.22 -3.86 -20.66
C LYS A 45 15.18 -4.38 -19.59
N TYR A 46 16.12 -5.24 -19.97
CA TYR A 46 17.24 -5.67 -19.12
C TYR A 46 18.56 -5.52 -19.88
N TRP A 47 19.64 -5.23 -19.16
CA TRP A 47 20.99 -5.21 -19.72
C TRP A 47 21.53 -6.64 -19.75
N HIS A 48 21.88 -7.10 -20.95
CA HIS A 48 22.38 -8.46 -21.17
C HIS A 48 23.85 -8.39 -21.56
N ASP A 49 24.74 -8.95 -20.72
CA ASP A 49 26.10 -9.26 -21.15
C ASP A 49 26.04 -10.40 -22.17
N LYS A 50 26.50 -10.14 -23.40
CA LYS A 50 26.48 -11.09 -24.52
C LYS A 50 27.30 -12.36 -24.26
N ARG A 51 28.14 -12.39 -23.21
CA ARG A 51 28.94 -13.55 -22.79
C ARG A 51 28.16 -14.53 -21.90
N GLN A 52 27.00 -14.13 -21.39
CA GLN A 52 26.11 -15.00 -20.60
C GLN A 52 24.97 -15.51 -21.49
N PRO A 53 24.36 -16.67 -21.17
CA PRO A 53 23.16 -17.11 -21.87
C PRO A 53 22.02 -16.10 -21.70
N LYS A 54 21.28 -15.82 -22.78
CA LYS A 54 20.11 -14.93 -22.74
C LYS A 54 19.12 -15.43 -21.69
N GLN A 55 18.64 -14.50 -20.85
CA GLN A 55 17.55 -14.80 -19.94
C GLN A 55 16.32 -15.16 -20.79
N GLN A 56 15.90 -16.43 -20.75
CA GLN A 56 14.72 -16.87 -21.45
C GLN A 56 13.49 -16.29 -20.75
N ARG A 57 12.82 -15.35 -21.43
CA ARG A 57 11.48 -14.92 -21.05
C ARG A 57 10.46 -15.82 -21.73
N MET A 58 9.52 -16.34 -20.95
CA MET A 58 8.37 -17.05 -21.50
C MET A 58 7.47 -16.03 -22.22
N ASN A 59 7.31 -16.19 -23.53
CA ASN A 59 6.29 -15.48 -24.29
C ASN A 59 4.93 -16.12 -24.00
N ARG A 60 4.00 -15.36 -23.40
CA ARG A 60 2.64 -15.83 -23.11
C ARG A 60 1.66 -15.26 -24.12
N GLN A 61 0.88 -16.13 -24.75
CA GLN A 61 -0.15 -15.74 -25.73
C GLN A 61 -1.40 -15.12 -25.06
N GLN A 62 -1.64 -15.41 -23.78
CA GLN A 62 -2.68 -14.80 -22.97
C GLN A 62 -1.99 -14.10 -21.79
N GLY A 63 -2.22 -12.79 -21.65
CA GLY A 63 -1.49 -11.89 -20.75
C GLY A 63 -1.15 -12.52 -19.40
N GLY A 64 0.08 -12.27 -18.93
CA GLY A 64 0.80 -13.04 -17.93
C GLY A 64 0.10 -13.46 -16.65
N GLY A 65 -1.06 -12.88 -16.31
CA GLY A 65 -1.79 -13.10 -15.08
C GLY A 65 -1.17 -12.32 -13.93
N SER A 66 -2.00 -12.00 -12.95
CA SER A 66 -1.62 -11.17 -11.81
C SER A 66 -2.22 -11.72 -10.52
N VAL A 67 -1.68 -11.23 -9.42
CA VAL A 67 -2.17 -11.43 -8.06
C VAL A 67 -2.42 -10.05 -7.49
N MET A 68 -3.64 -9.79 -7.06
CA MET A 68 -3.98 -8.58 -6.31
C MET A 68 -4.04 -8.93 -4.84
N ILE A 69 -3.32 -8.15 -4.03
CA ILE A 69 -3.29 -8.33 -2.58
C ILE A 69 -3.77 -7.08 -1.89
N TRP A 70 -4.20 -7.25 -0.65
CA TRP A 70 -4.38 -6.16 0.31
C TRP A 70 -3.54 -6.45 1.55
N ALA A 71 -2.95 -5.42 2.15
CA ALA A 71 -2.38 -5.53 3.48
C ALA A 71 -2.42 -4.19 4.20
N ALA A 72 -2.16 -4.24 5.49
CA ALA A 72 -2.04 -3.08 6.34
C ALA A 72 -0.77 -3.13 7.17
N PHE A 73 -0.34 -1.97 7.68
CA PHE A 73 0.68 -1.91 8.71
C PHE A 73 0.51 -0.67 9.59
N SER A 74 1.14 -0.71 10.76
CA SER A 74 1.23 0.39 11.70
C SER A 74 2.65 0.50 12.24
N TRP A 75 2.88 1.45 13.15
CA TRP A 75 4.15 1.54 13.89
C TRP A 75 4.54 0.23 14.59
N LEU A 76 3.56 -0.55 15.07
CA LEU A 76 3.80 -1.73 15.91
C LEU A 76 4.11 -2.98 15.09
N ARG A 77 3.30 -3.24 14.06
CA ARG A 77 3.33 -4.48 13.27
C ARG A 77 2.77 -4.28 11.86
N LYS A 78 2.90 -5.32 11.04
CA LYS A 78 2.24 -5.46 9.74
C LYS A 78 1.21 -6.58 9.80
N SER A 79 0.12 -6.43 9.06
CA SER A 79 -0.96 -7.41 8.99
C SER A 79 -0.53 -8.66 8.22
N ARG A 80 -1.41 -9.66 8.25
CA ARG A 80 -1.38 -10.73 7.23
C ARG A 80 -1.81 -10.14 5.89
N ILE A 81 -1.34 -10.76 4.80
CA ILE A 81 -1.77 -10.41 3.45
C ILE A 81 -3.12 -11.07 3.16
N ALA A 82 -4.06 -10.30 2.63
CA ALA A 82 -5.29 -10.79 2.02
C ALA A 82 -5.09 -10.97 0.51
N LEU A 83 -5.50 -12.12 -0.02
CA LEU A 83 -5.55 -12.35 -1.46
C LEU A 83 -6.92 -11.88 -1.98
N LEU A 84 -6.92 -10.88 -2.86
CA LEU A 84 -8.15 -10.36 -3.44
C LEU A 84 -8.49 -11.15 -4.70
N GLN A 85 -9.67 -11.75 -4.73
CA GLN A 85 -10.14 -12.55 -5.85
C GLN A 85 -11.26 -11.83 -6.59
N GLY A 86 -11.18 -11.82 -7.92
CA GLY A 86 -12.19 -11.22 -8.77
C GLY A 86 -12.25 -9.69 -8.66
N ARG A 87 -13.36 -9.14 -9.14
CA ARG A 87 -13.61 -7.70 -9.06
C ARG A 87 -13.94 -7.33 -7.63
N GLN A 88 -13.27 -6.29 -7.12
CA GLN A 88 -13.57 -5.73 -5.81
C GLN A 88 -14.74 -4.74 -5.89
N ASP A 89 -15.56 -4.77 -4.86
CA ASP A 89 -16.68 -3.90 -4.58
C ASP A 89 -16.70 -3.55 -3.09
N SER A 90 -17.71 -2.84 -2.62
CA SER A 90 -17.80 -2.45 -1.22
C SER A 90 -18.03 -3.63 -0.26
N GLU A 91 -18.71 -4.70 -0.67
CA GLU A 91 -18.99 -5.84 0.22
C GLU A 91 -17.73 -6.69 0.43
N THR A 92 -17.02 -6.98 -0.66
CA THR A 92 -15.71 -7.64 -0.62
C THR A 92 -14.67 -6.82 0.14
N TYR A 93 -14.75 -5.49 0.09
CA TYR A 93 -13.91 -4.62 0.90
C TYR A 93 -14.26 -4.70 2.40
N VAL A 94 -15.55 -4.66 2.75
CA VAL A 94 -16.00 -4.86 4.14
C VAL A 94 -15.52 -6.19 4.71
N TYR A 95 -15.61 -7.26 3.92
CA TYR A 95 -15.04 -8.57 4.30
C TYR A 95 -13.52 -8.48 4.54
N THR A 96 -12.79 -7.73 3.70
CA THR A 96 -11.36 -7.53 3.89
C THR A 96 -11.06 -6.79 5.19
N LEU A 97 -11.84 -5.77 5.53
CA LEU A 97 -11.73 -5.05 6.78
C LEU A 97 -12.03 -5.96 7.99
N SER A 98 -13.12 -6.73 7.94
CA SER A 98 -13.55 -7.60 9.05
C SER A 98 -12.56 -8.73 9.32
N GLU A 99 -12.02 -9.35 8.27
CA GLU A 99 -11.17 -10.55 8.41
C GLU A 99 -9.68 -10.21 8.58
N PHE A 100 -9.23 -9.08 8.05
CA PHE A 100 -7.81 -8.76 8.03
C PHE A 100 -7.46 -7.48 8.78
N LEU A 101 -8.21 -6.39 8.63
CA LEU A 101 -7.87 -5.13 9.29
C LEU A 101 -8.22 -5.17 10.78
N PHE A 102 -9.48 -5.46 11.13
CA PHE A 102 -9.95 -5.37 12.51
C PHE A 102 -9.25 -6.35 13.46
N PRO A 103 -9.05 -7.64 13.12
CA PRO A 103 -8.32 -8.55 14.01
C PRO A 103 -6.89 -8.08 14.25
N PHE A 104 -6.23 -7.55 13.20
CA PHE A 104 -4.89 -6.97 13.30
C PHE A 104 -4.88 -5.71 14.17
N ALA A 105 -5.79 -4.77 13.93
CA ALA A 105 -5.85 -3.50 14.64
C ALA A 105 -6.17 -3.71 16.12
N HIS A 106 -7.19 -4.51 16.44
CA HIS A 106 -7.56 -4.83 17.81
C HIS A 106 -6.46 -5.56 18.58
N LEU A 107 -5.76 -6.49 17.92
CA LEU A 107 -4.67 -7.23 18.56
C LEU A 107 -3.51 -6.32 19.00
N HIS A 108 -3.21 -5.26 18.24
CA HIS A 108 -2.02 -4.43 18.46
C HIS A 108 -2.32 -3.08 19.11
N HIS A 109 -3.50 -2.52 18.88
CA HIS A 109 -3.89 -1.19 19.35
C HIS A 109 -5.13 -1.19 20.26
N GLY A 110 -5.76 -2.35 20.46
CA GLY A 110 -7.06 -2.40 21.13
C GLY A 110 -8.08 -1.58 20.34
N THR A 111 -8.78 -0.66 21.00
CA THR A 111 -9.77 0.22 20.37
C THR A 111 -9.23 1.61 20.03
N ASP A 112 -7.97 1.93 20.38
CA ASP A 112 -7.36 3.25 20.07
C ASP A 112 -6.53 3.15 18.79
N PHE A 113 -7.22 3.08 17.66
CA PHE A 113 -6.59 3.17 16.34
C PHE A 113 -7.40 4.05 15.39
N VAL A 114 -6.69 4.56 14.39
CA VAL A 114 -7.30 5.29 13.28
C VAL A 114 -6.95 4.57 11.99
N VAL A 115 -7.95 4.30 11.15
CA VAL A 115 -7.72 3.68 9.85
C VAL A 115 -7.43 4.75 8.81
N GLN A 116 -6.34 4.58 8.08
CA GLN A 116 -6.11 5.29 6.83
C GLN A 116 -6.50 4.37 5.66
N GLN A 117 -7.40 4.89 4.83
CA GLN A 117 -7.77 4.35 3.52
C GLN A 117 -7.83 5.51 2.52
N ASP A 118 -7.63 5.25 1.24
CA ASP A 118 -7.74 6.28 0.21
C ASP A 118 -9.21 6.58 -0.14
N ASN A 119 -9.44 7.50 -1.09
CA ASN A 119 -10.78 7.90 -1.50
C ASN A 119 -11.33 7.08 -2.68
N ALA A 120 -10.88 5.83 -2.88
CA ALA A 120 -11.48 4.95 -3.87
C ALA A 120 -12.99 4.81 -3.65
N SER A 121 -13.73 4.56 -4.73
CA SER A 121 -15.20 4.49 -4.68
C SER A 121 -15.71 3.41 -3.73
N ILE A 122 -15.01 2.28 -3.62
CA ILE A 122 -15.36 1.20 -2.68
C ILE A 122 -15.09 1.61 -1.22
N HIS A 123 -14.03 2.36 -0.93
CA HIS A 123 -13.68 2.85 0.41
C HIS A 123 -14.64 3.96 0.88
N SER A 124 -15.06 4.81 -0.05
CA SER A 124 -15.94 5.95 0.22
C SER A 124 -17.44 5.64 0.06
N SER A 125 -17.78 4.38 -0.25
CA SER A 125 -19.15 3.89 -0.40
C SER A 125 -19.96 4.01 0.89
N HIS A 126 -21.29 4.06 0.78
CA HIS A 126 -22.18 4.05 1.94
C HIS A 126 -21.97 2.79 2.79
N THR A 127 -21.89 1.63 2.15
CA THR A 127 -21.69 0.33 2.82
C THR A 127 -20.42 0.32 3.68
N THR A 128 -19.29 0.75 3.12
CA THR A 128 -18.01 0.77 3.86
C THR A 128 -18.03 1.78 5.00
N LYS A 129 -18.60 2.97 4.79
CA LYS A 129 -18.70 4.00 5.84
C LYS A 129 -19.60 3.55 6.99
N ALA A 130 -20.77 2.99 6.67
CA ALA A 130 -21.70 2.47 7.67
C ALA A 130 -21.07 1.34 8.49
N PHE A 131 -20.32 0.44 7.84
CA PHE A 131 -19.60 -0.63 8.54
C PHE A 131 -18.53 -0.08 9.51
N LEU A 132 -17.73 0.90 9.08
CA LEU A 132 -16.72 1.51 9.96
C LEU A 132 -17.37 2.28 11.12
N GLU A 133 -18.49 2.95 10.88
CA GLU A 133 -19.26 3.67 11.91
C GLU A 133 -19.90 2.71 12.92
N GLU A 134 -20.50 1.60 12.47
CA GLU A 134 -21.07 0.56 13.35
C GLU A 134 -20.05 -0.05 14.31
N HIS A 135 -18.78 -0.08 13.90
CA HIS A 135 -17.67 -0.58 14.71
C HIS A 135 -16.91 0.50 15.48
N ASP A 136 -17.43 1.74 15.55
CA ASP A 136 -16.81 2.88 16.22
C ASP A 136 -15.37 3.19 15.74
N VAL A 137 -15.07 2.87 14.48
CA VAL A 137 -13.72 3.03 13.91
C VAL A 137 -13.57 4.42 13.29
N SER A 138 -12.60 5.18 13.82
CA SER A 138 -12.22 6.47 13.24
C SER A 138 -11.42 6.30 11.94
N VAL A 139 -11.83 7.02 10.90
CA VAL A 139 -11.12 7.08 9.61
C VAL A 139 -10.36 8.39 9.50
N LEU A 140 -9.07 8.31 9.17
CA LEU A 140 -8.25 9.49 8.92
C LEU A 140 -8.73 10.18 7.63
N PRO A 141 -9.16 11.45 7.67
CA PRO A 141 -9.43 12.21 6.45
C PRO A 141 -8.21 12.16 5.54
N TRP A 142 -8.37 11.88 4.25
CA TRP A 142 -7.23 11.71 3.33
C TRP A 142 -7.37 12.59 2.08
N PRO A 143 -6.33 13.32 1.64
CA PRO A 143 -6.41 14.14 0.45
C PRO A 143 -6.32 13.27 -0.81
N ALA A 144 -7.19 13.54 -1.79
CA ALA A 144 -7.19 12.79 -3.06
C ALA A 144 -5.84 12.90 -3.79
N PHE A 145 -5.51 11.87 -4.59
CA PHE A 145 -4.29 11.80 -5.41
C PHE A 145 -2.97 11.99 -4.63
N SER A 146 -2.90 11.41 -3.43
CA SER A 146 -1.77 11.60 -2.51
C SER A 146 -1.06 10.29 -2.13
N PRO A 147 -0.58 9.47 -3.09
CA PRO A 147 0.16 8.25 -2.77
C PRO A 147 1.50 8.54 -2.08
N ASP A 148 2.13 9.69 -2.37
CA ASP A 148 3.37 10.13 -1.72
C ASP A 148 3.22 10.40 -0.20
N LEU A 149 2.00 10.66 0.24
CA LEU A 149 1.66 10.77 1.66
C LEU A 149 1.40 9.41 2.31
N ASN A 150 1.09 8.35 1.55
CA ASN A 150 0.74 7.04 2.10
C ASN A 150 2.00 6.17 2.19
N PRO A 151 2.55 5.93 3.40
CA PRO A 151 3.83 5.23 3.50
C PRO A 151 3.77 3.76 3.08
N ILE A 152 2.57 3.17 2.95
CA ILE A 152 2.42 1.80 2.44
C ILE A 152 2.91 1.68 0.99
N GLU A 153 2.90 2.77 0.22
CA GLU A 153 3.46 2.80 -1.13
C GLU A 153 4.97 2.53 -1.13
N ASN A 154 5.68 3.00 -0.10
CA ASN A 154 7.10 2.66 0.09
C ASN A 154 7.28 1.18 0.47
N VAL A 155 6.34 0.62 1.25
CA VAL A 155 6.30 -0.81 1.55
C VAL A 155 6.06 -1.62 0.27
N TRP A 156 5.14 -1.20 -0.61
CA TRP A 156 4.94 -1.81 -1.93
C TRP A 156 6.16 -1.74 -2.82
N ALA A 157 6.87 -0.61 -2.83
CA ALA A 157 8.12 -0.48 -3.58
C ALA A 157 9.20 -1.43 -3.03
N CYS A 158 9.31 -1.57 -1.71
CA CYS A 158 10.23 -2.51 -1.05
C CYS A 158 9.87 -3.96 -1.37
N LEU A 159 8.59 -4.31 -1.22
CA LEU A 159 8.04 -5.64 -1.48
C LEU A 159 8.25 -6.04 -2.94
N SER A 160 7.95 -5.14 -3.88
CA SER A 160 8.16 -5.38 -5.32
C SER A 160 9.63 -5.68 -5.62
N ARG A 161 10.55 -4.89 -5.06
CA ARG A 161 11.99 -5.16 -5.22
C ARG A 161 12.36 -6.56 -4.71
N LYS A 162 11.91 -6.94 -3.51
CA LYS A 162 12.18 -8.26 -2.93
C LYS A 162 11.53 -9.42 -3.71
N VAL A 163 10.34 -9.23 -4.25
CA VAL A 163 9.61 -10.27 -5.01
C VAL A 163 10.32 -10.57 -6.32
N TYR A 164 10.80 -9.56 -7.03
CA TYR A 164 11.39 -9.69 -8.36
C TYR A 164 12.93 -9.67 -8.36
N ASP A 165 13.57 -9.81 -7.20
CA ASP A 165 15.02 -9.81 -7.05
C ASP A 165 15.68 -11.07 -7.64
N ASN A 166 17.00 -11.04 -7.82
CA ASN A 166 17.84 -12.20 -8.15
C ASN A 166 17.40 -12.96 -9.42
N GLY A 167 17.10 -12.24 -10.50
CA GLY A 167 16.75 -12.82 -11.79
C GLY A 167 15.34 -13.43 -11.87
N ARG A 168 14.53 -13.34 -10.81
CA ARG A 168 13.13 -13.79 -10.78
C ARG A 168 12.21 -12.74 -11.40
N HIS A 169 12.43 -12.47 -12.69
CA HIS A 169 11.62 -11.50 -13.43
C HIS A 169 10.32 -12.10 -13.96
N GLN A 170 10.15 -13.42 -13.86
CA GLN A 170 8.91 -14.10 -14.22
C GLN A 170 8.58 -15.25 -13.27
N PHE A 171 7.30 -15.49 -13.08
CA PHE A 171 6.76 -16.58 -12.27
C PHE A 171 5.90 -17.52 -13.12
N SER A 172 6.04 -18.82 -12.93
CA SER A 172 5.28 -19.87 -13.64
C SER A 172 3.80 -19.88 -13.32
N SER A 173 3.41 -19.54 -12.09
CA SER A 173 2.02 -19.61 -11.64
C SER A 173 1.68 -18.53 -10.62
N ARG A 174 0.38 -18.20 -10.49
CA ARG A 174 -0.12 -17.29 -9.44
C ARG A 174 0.23 -17.79 -8.04
N ARG A 175 0.27 -19.12 -7.85
CA ARG A 175 0.64 -19.75 -6.58
C ARG A 175 2.10 -19.46 -6.21
N ASP A 176 3.02 -19.60 -7.17
CA ASP A 176 4.44 -19.33 -6.94
C ASP A 176 4.69 -17.85 -6.64
N LEU A 177 4.02 -16.96 -7.38
CA LEU A 177 4.07 -15.53 -7.13
C LEU A 177 3.53 -15.19 -5.73
N MET A 178 2.36 -15.73 -5.35
CA MET A 178 1.79 -15.50 -4.01
C MET A 178 2.68 -16.03 -2.89
N ARG A 179 3.32 -17.18 -3.08
CA ARG A 179 4.32 -17.71 -2.13
C ARG A 179 5.47 -16.73 -1.96
N GLN A 180 6.04 -16.23 -3.07
CA GLN A 180 7.15 -15.29 -3.00
C GLN A 180 6.75 -13.96 -2.36
N ILE A 181 5.57 -13.41 -2.71
CA ILE A 181 5.02 -12.21 -2.06
C ILE A 181 4.94 -12.42 -0.55
N THR A 182 4.42 -13.57 -0.10
CA THR A 182 4.28 -13.86 1.33
C THR A 182 5.63 -13.96 2.04
N LEU A 183 6.61 -14.63 1.43
CA LEU A 183 7.97 -14.71 1.97
C LEU A 183 8.61 -13.32 2.08
N SER A 184 8.58 -12.56 0.98
CA SER A 184 9.14 -11.21 0.92
C SER A 184 8.45 -10.23 1.86
N TRP A 185 7.14 -10.35 2.08
CA TRP A 185 6.41 -9.55 3.06
C TRP A 185 6.90 -9.83 4.48
N ASN A 186 7.06 -11.10 4.84
CA ASN A 186 7.51 -11.51 6.17
C ASN A 186 8.91 -10.97 6.48
N GLU A 187 9.80 -10.92 5.49
CA GLU A 187 11.15 -10.35 5.60
C GLU A 187 11.20 -8.82 5.78
N ILE A 188 10.12 -8.08 5.54
CA ILE A 188 10.13 -6.63 5.79
C ILE A 188 10.27 -6.38 7.29
N GLU A 189 11.39 -5.79 7.69
CA GLU A 189 11.70 -5.57 9.10
C GLU A 189 10.78 -4.54 9.75
N GLN A 190 10.48 -4.71 11.04
CA GLN A 190 9.69 -3.76 11.80
C GLN A 190 10.36 -2.37 11.85
N SER A 191 11.69 -2.34 11.97
CA SER A 191 12.48 -1.10 12.00
C SER A 191 12.28 -0.23 10.76
N TYR A 192 11.96 -0.84 9.61
CA TYR A 192 11.64 -0.13 8.38
C TYR A 192 10.25 0.51 8.43
N LEU A 193 9.26 -0.23 8.94
CA LEU A 193 7.89 0.24 9.12
C LEU A 193 7.82 1.41 10.11
N GLU A 194 8.56 1.30 11.21
CA GLU A 194 8.74 2.37 12.18
C GLU A 194 9.24 3.65 11.50
N LYS A 195 10.36 3.57 10.77
CA LYS A 195 10.93 4.72 10.03
C LYS A 195 9.90 5.38 9.11
N LEU A 196 9.09 4.58 8.41
CA LEU A 196 8.04 5.08 7.52
C LEU A 196 6.98 5.87 8.29
N VAL A 197 6.52 5.37 9.43
CA VAL A 197 5.53 6.08 10.26
C VAL A 197 6.11 7.34 10.87
N THR A 198 7.35 7.32 11.40
CA THR A 198 8.02 8.57 11.88
C THR A 198 8.26 9.60 10.79
N SER A 199 8.29 9.19 9.52
CA SER A 199 8.48 10.13 8.40
C SER A 199 7.24 10.98 8.12
N MET A 200 6.07 10.68 8.71
CA MET A 200 4.82 11.36 8.37
C MET A 200 4.84 12.88 8.61
N THR A 201 5.46 13.33 9.69
CA THR A 201 5.67 14.76 9.95
C THR A 201 6.52 15.40 8.84
N SER A 202 7.61 14.74 8.43
CA SER A 202 8.46 15.21 7.35
C SER A 202 7.76 15.20 5.99
N ARG A 203 6.85 14.25 5.73
CA ARG A 203 6.00 14.23 4.52
C ARG A 203 5.05 15.43 4.49
N CYS A 204 4.43 15.77 5.62
CA CYS A 204 3.59 16.96 5.74
C CYS A 204 4.39 18.25 5.45
N LEU A 205 5.60 18.36 6.03
CA LEU A 205 6.49 19.50 5.75
C LEU A 205 6.90 19.57 4.27
N ALA A 206 7.16 18.42 3.64
CA ALA A 206 7.48 18.38 2.21
C ALA A 206 6.32 18.84 1.33
N VAL A 207 5.07 18.50 1.69
CA VAL A 207 3.89 19.04 0.99
C VAL A 207 3.83 20.56 1.06
N HIS A 208 4.14 21.15 2.22
CA HIS A 208 4.22 22.60 2.36
C HIS A 208 5.35 23.21 1.52
N ALA A 209 6.54 22.60 1.55
CA ALA A 209 7.69 23.03 0.75
C ALA A 209 7.41 22.97 -0.77
N CYS A 210 6.61 21.99 -1.21
CA CYS A 210 6.19 21.85 -2.59
C CYS A 210 4.88 22.61 -2.92
N HIS A 211 4.38 23.48 -2.02
CA HIS A 211 3.14 24.24 -2.21
C HIS A 211 1.93 23.37 -2.60
N GLY A 212 1.82 22.18 -1.98
CA GLY A 212 0.73 21.23 -2.23
C GLY A 212 0.95 20.31 -3.42
N ASP A 213 2.04 20.47 -4.19
CA ASP A 213 2.38 19.58 -5.29
C ASP A 213 2.89 18.21 -4.78
N LYS A 214 3.21 17.32 -5.73
CA LYS A 214 3.80 16.01 -5.44
C LYS A 214 5.17 16.17 -4.79
N THR A 215 5.40 15.40 -3.73
CA THR A 215 6.69 15.31 -3.06
C THR A 215 7.56 14.21 -3.69
N THR A 216 8.78 14.04 -3.19
CA THR A 216 9.72 13.00 -3.63
C THR A 216 9.54 11.66 -2.90
N TYR A 217 8.56 11.55 -2.00
CA TYR A 217 8.31 10.37 -1.19
C TYR A 217 7.62 9.23 -1.95
#